data_AF-A0A3B1DY88-F1
#
_entry.id   AF-A0A3B1DY88-F1
#
_cell.length_a   1.000
_cell.length_b   1.000
_cell.length_c   1.000
_cell.angle_alpha   90.00
_cell.angle_beta   90.00
_cell.angle_gamma   90.00
#
_symmetry.space_group_name_H-M   'P 1'
#
loop_
_entity.id
_entity.type
_entity.pdbx_description
1 polymer ?
#
loop_
_entity_poly.entity_id
_entity_poly.type
_entity_poly.pdbx_seq_one_letter_code
_entity_poly.pdbx_strand_id
1 'polypeptide(L)'
;MKTNTSKIATVMLAGGLLFGLFLAPSLNAQKKKATKAATRKTATKKAKHSHRLPRYFGKIGISAEQKGNIYKIQEKYHSKIDDLKKQLAALKKKEMSEIETTLSANQKSALKKLRSKKRGSKRKAGSTKKKK
;
A
#
# COMPACT_ATOMS: atom_id res chain seq x y z
N MET A 1 -34.96 -13.13 31.23
CA MET A 1 -34.39 -13.57 29.94
C MET A 1 -35.40 -13.28 28.85
N LYS A 2 -35.08 -12.41 27.87
CA LYS A 2 -35.95 -12.11 26.73
C LYS A 2 -35.08 -12.06 25.48
N THR A 3 -35.11 -13.15 24.71
CA THR A 3 -34.50 -13.29 23.39
C THR A 3 -35.55 -12.96 22.33
N ASN A 4 -35.29 -11.95 21.50
CA ASN A 4 -36.15 -11.63 20.37
C ASN A 4 -35.49 -12.05 19.06
N THR A 5 -36.09 -13.08 18.48
CA THR A 5 -35.79 -13.73 17.22
C THR A 5 -36.42 -12.96 16.04
N SER A 6 -35.73 -13.06 14.90
CA SER A 6 -35.97 -12.47 13.59
C SER A 6 -37.39 -12.59 13.04
N LYS A 7 -37.81 -11.57 12.25
CA LYS A 7 -38.76 -11.76 11.13
C LYS A 7 -38.30 -10.94 9.92
N ILE A 8 -37.96 -11.68 8.86
CA ILE A 8 -37.84 -11.26 7.47
C ILE A 8 -39.28 -11.17 6.92
N ALA A 9 -39.64 -10.10 6.23
CA ALA A 9 -40.83 -10.00 5.39
C ALA A 9 -40.49 -9.06 4.22
N THR A 10 -40.25 -9.58 3.02
CA THR A 10 -41.23 -9.93 1.97
C THR A 10 -41.47 -8.75 1.03
N VAL A 11 -40.95 -8.95 -0.18
CA VAL A 11 -41.14 -8.20 -1.42
C VAL A 11 -42.62 -8.09 -1.77
N MET A 12 -43.06 -6.90 -2.21
CA MET A 12 -44.26 -6.71 -3.01
C MET A 12 -43.93 -5.92 -4.28
N LEU A 13 -44.29 -6.54 -5.40
CA LEU A 13 -44.08 -6.19 -6.80
C LEU A 13 -45.47 -5.92 -7.41
N ALA A 14 -45.64 -4.83 -8.16
CA ALA A 14 -46.59 -4.63 -9.29
C ALA A 14 -46.66 -3.13 -9.60
N GLY A 15 -46.64 -2.58 -10.82
CA GLY A 15 -46.63 -3.04 -12.22
C GLY A 15 -46.91 -1.80 -13.10
N GLY A 16 -46.13 -1.49 -14.15
CA GLY A 16 -46.51 -1.50 -15.60
C GLY A 16 -47.42 -0.32 -16.03
N LEU A 17 -47.30 0.43 -17.14
CA LEU A 17 -46.86 0.22 -18.55
C LEU A 17 -46.70 1.63 -19.22
N LEU A 18 -45.63 1.96 -19.98
CA LEU A 18 -45.50 1.96 -21.47
C LEU A 18 -46.09 3.18 -22.25
N PHE A 19 -45.25 4.13 -22.70
CA PHE A 19 -45.43 4.86 -23.98
C PHE A 19 -44.18 5.69 -24.38
N GLY A 20 -43.77 5.64 -25.66
CA GLY A 20 -43.05 6.74 -26.30
C GLY A 20 -41.61 6.49 -26.81
N LEU A 21 -41.46 5.70 -27.87
CA LEU A 21 -40.31 5.76 -28.78
C LEU A 21 -40.44 7.03 -29.64
N PHE A 22 -39.55 8.02 -29.48
CA PHE A 22 -39.46 9.17 -30.40
C PHE A 22 -38.02 9.35 -30.90
N LEU A 23 -37.91 9.34 -32.24
CA LEU A 23 -36.74 9.62 -33.06
C LEU A 23 -36.23 11.05 -32.86
N ALA A 24 -34.90 11.22 -32.79
CA ALA A 24 -34.22 12.51 -32.94
C ALA A 24 -34.31 13.00 -34.40
N PRO A 25 -34.24 14.32 -34.65
CA PRO A 25 -32.92 14.87 -35.00
C PRO A 25 -32.63 16.33 -34.55
N SER A 26 -31.35 16.54 -34.24
CA SER A 26 -30.52 17.71 -34.59
C SER A 26 -30.65 19.07 -33.87
N LEU A 27 -29.53 19.79 -33.91
CA LEU A 27 -29.23 21.17 -33.46
C LEU A 27 -28.80 21.39 -32.01
N ASN A 28 -27.65 20.81 -31.63
CA ASN A 28 -26.81 21.39 -30.56
C ASN A 28 -25.63 22.16 -31.15
N ALA A 29 -25.96 23.33 -31.70
CA ALA A 29 -25.00 24.41 -31.94
C ALA A 29 -24.82 25.21 -30.64
N GLN A 30 -23.88 24.83 -29.77
CA GLN A 30 -23.31 25.79 -28.82
C GLN A 30 -21.87 25.45 -28.42
N LYS A 31 -20.96 26.19 -29.03
CA LYS A 31 -19.74 26.81 -28.47
C LYS A 31 -18.85 26.00 -27.52
N LYS A 32 -17.65 25.73 -28.05
CA LYS A 32 -16.32 26.01 -27.45
C LYS A 32 -16.33 26.48 -25.99
N LYS A 33 -15.76 25.67 -25.09
CA LYS A 33 -14.61 26.04 -24.23
C LYS A 33 -14.21 24.85 -23.34
N ALA A 34 -12.89 24.69 -23.20
CA ALA A 34 -12.21 23.99 -22.11
C ALA A 34 -12.18 22.44 -22.12
N THR A 35 -11.42 21.85 -23.03
CA THR A 35 -10.70 20.59 -22.77
C THR A 35 -9.22 20.73 -23.10
N LYS A 36 -8.54 21.60 -22.34
CA LYS A 36 -7.07 21.59 -22.22
C LYS A 36 -6.69 21.74 -20.74
N ALA A 37 -7.20 20.83 -19.91
CA ALA A 37 -6.89 20.80 -18.48
C ALA A 37 -6.97 19.37 -17.95
N ALA A 38 -6.07 18.48 -18.41
CA ALA A 38 -5.83 17.21 -17.73
C ALA A 38 -4.43 16.66 -18.06
N THR A 39 -3.39 17.45 -17.81
CA THR A 39 -2.07 16.88 -17.52
C THR A 39 -1.44 17.65 -16.38
N ARG A 40 -2.19 17.77 -15.27
CA ARG A 40 -1.59 18.09 -13.99
C ARG A 40 -0.85 16.83 -13.56
N LYS A 41 0.42 16.70 -13.98
CA LYS A 41 1.38 15.79 -13.37
C LYS A 41 1.40 16.13 -11.89
N THR A 42 0.62 15.40 -11.10
CA THR A 42 0.79 15.29 -9.66
C THR A 42 2.15 14.66 -9.46
N ALA A 43 3.17 15.51 -9.39
CA ALA A 43 4.47 15.16 -8.86
C ALA A 43 4.30 14.91 -7.35
N THR A 44 3.62 13.81 -7.02
CA THR A 44 3.85 13.16 -5.74
C THR A 44 5.35 12.87 -5.72
N LYS A 45 6.06 13.48 -4.78
CA LYS A 45 7.48 13.19 -4.53
C LYS A 45 7.56 11.73 -4.07
N LYS A 46 7.48 10.79 -5.02
CA LYS A 46 7.79 9.39 -4.78
C LYS A 46 9.21 9.36 -4.26
N ALA A 47 9.43 8.66 -3.15
CA ALA A 47 10.77 8.43 -2.63
C ALA A 47 11.67 8.02 -3.79
N LYS A 48 12.66 8.86 -4.10
CA LYS A 48 13.55 8.68 -5.25
C LYS A 48 14.32 7.38 -5.00
N HIS A 49 13.80 6.27 -5.52
CA HIS A 49 14.56 5.06 -5.63
C HIS A 49 15.79 5.40 -6.46
N SER A 50 16.98 5.07 -5.97
CA SER A 50 18.20 5.28 -6.73
C SER A 50 18.08 4.44 -8.00
N HIS A 51 17.81 5.08 -9.14
CA HIS A 51 17.69 4.44 -10.44
C HIS A 51 19.07 3.99 -10.89
N ARG A 52 19.53 2.87 -10.33
CA ARG A 52 20.75 2.19 -10.75
C ARG A 52 20.37 1.07 -11.69
N LEU A 53 21.13 0.94 -12.77
CA LEU A 53 21.04 -0.26 -13.58
C LEU A 53 21.36 -1.48 -12.74
N PRO A 54 20.71 -2.62 -13.02
CA PRO A 54 21.10 -3.89 -12.41
C PRO A 54 22.58 -4.17 -12.66
N ARG A 55 23.18 -4.98 -11.77
CA ARG A 55 24.62 -5.28 -11.83
C ARG A 55 24.99 -5.80 -13.23
N TYR A 56 26.09 -5.29 -13.79
CA TYR A 56 26.62 -5.61 -15.11
C TYR A 56 25.83 -5.10 -16.33
N PHE A 57 24.59 -4.62 -16.19
CA PHE A 57 23.80 -4.13 -17.34
C PHE A 57 24.43 -2.89 -18.00
N GLY A 58 25.21 -2.11 -17.25
CA GLY A 58 25.99 -1.01 -17.82
C GLY A 58 27.16 -1.44 -18.71
N LYS A 59 27.57 -2.71 -18.67
CA LYS A 59 28.76 -3.22 -19.38
C LYS A 59 28.43 -3.91 -20.72
N ILE A 60 27.16 -4.21 -20.99
CA ILE A 60 26.73 -4.98 -22.17
C ILE A 60 26.21 -4.09 -23.32
N GLY A 61 26.50 -2.79 -23.29
CA GLY A 61 26.15 -1.88 -24.39
C GLY A 61 24.65 -1.63 -24.57
N ILE A 62 23.84 -1.65 -23.50
CA ILE A 62 22.39 -1.40 -23.61
C ILE A 62 22.07 0.02 -24.10
N SER A 63 21.04 0.12 -24.95
CA SER A 63 20.58 1.39 -25.54
C SER A 63 19.89 2.30 -24.52
N ALA A 64 19.75 3.59 -24.84
CA ALA A 64 19.03 4.54 -23.99
C ALA A 64 17.55 4.14 -23.79
N GLU A 65 16.92 3.61 -24.83
CA GLU A 65 15.54 3.12 -24.76
C GLU A 65 15.41 1.91 -23.83
N GLN A 66 16.32 0.93 -23.96
CA GLN A 66 16.38 -0.22 -23.06
C GLN A 66 16.59 0.20 -21.61
N LYS A 67 17.49 1.16 -21.34
CA LYS A 67 17.67 1.74 -19.99
C LYS A 67 16.37 2.34 -19.45
N GLY A 68 15.67 3.13 -20.29
CA GLY A 68 14.38 3.71 -19.92
C GLY A 68 13.34 2.64 -19.56
N ASN A 69 13.26 1.56 -20.33
CA ASN A 69 12.35 0.45 -20.06
C ASN A 69 12.72 -0.32 -18.77
N ILE A 70 14.02 -0.55 -18.53
CA ILE A 70 14.51 -1.15 -17.28
C ILE A 70 14.08 -0.32 -16.07
N TYR A 71 14.23 1.01 -16.11
CA TYR A 71 13.84 1.87 -15.00
C TYR A 71 12.33 1.86 -14.74
N LYS A 72 11.49 1.84 -15.79
CA LYS A 72 10.04 1.70 -15.64
C LYS A 72 9.67 0.36 -14.96
N ILE A 73 10.33 -0.73 -15.36
CA ILE A 73 10.14 -2.06 -14.75
C ILE A 73 10.54 -2.01 -13.28
N GLN A 74 11.71 -1.47 -12.96
CA GLN A 74 12.17 -1.33 -11.58
C GLN A 74 11.17 -0.54 -10.73
N GLU A 75 10.68 0.61 -11.19
CA GLU A 75 9.70 1.40 -10.43
C GLU A 75 8.40 0.61 -10.16
N LYS A 76 7.88 -0.08 -11.19
CA LYS A 76 6.68 -0.91 -11.07
C LYS A 76 6.82 -1.98 -9.98
N TYR A 77 7.97 -2.63 -9.91
CA TYR A 77 8.19 -3.72 -8.94
C TYR A 77 8.64 -3.21 -7.57
N HIS A 78 9.39 -2.11 -7.48
CA HIS A 78 9.79 -1.53 -6.20
C HIS A 78 8.59 -1.18 -5.32
N SER A 79 7.55 -0.55 -5.88
CA SER A 79 6.33 -0.24 -5.13
C SER A 79 5.67 -1.51 -4.56
N LYS A 80 5.55 -2.56 -5.38
CA LYS A 80 4.94 -3.83 -4.95
C LYS A 80 5.78 -4.52 -3.88
N ILE A 81 7.10 -4.51 -4.05
CA ILE A 81 8.04 -5.08 -3.07
C ILE A 81 7.93 -4.36 -1.73
N ASP A 82 7.81 -3.03 -1.74
CA ASP A 82 7.70 -2.26 -0.51
C ASP A 82 6.37 -2.53 0.22
N ASP A 83 5.28 -2.70 -0.52
CA ASP A 83 4.00 -3.08 0.08
C ASP A 83 4.04 -4.50 0.65
N LEU A 84 4.64 -5.46 -0.07
CA LEU A 84 4.87 -6.82 0.44
C LEU A 84 5.77 -6.82 1.70
N LYS A 85 6.81 -5.99 1.74
CA LYS A 85 7.66 -5.84 2.94
C LYS A 85 6.87 -5.32 4.13
N LYS A 86 5.95 -4.37 3.93
CA LYS A 86 5.07 -3.88 5.02
C LYS A 86 4.15 -4.99 5.53
N GLN A 87 3.53 -5.75 4.62
CA GLN A 87 2.70 -6.90 4.98
C GLN A 87 3.49 -7.96 5.74
N LEU A 88 4.69 -8.30 5.27
CA LEU A 88 5.60 -9.23 5.94
C LEU A 88 5.99 -8.73 7.33
N ALA A 89 6.29 -7.43 7.48
CA ALA A 89 6.61 -6.84 8.77
C ALA A 89 5.41 -6.87 9.74
N ALA A 90 4.19 -6.66 9.24
CA ALA A 90 2.97 -6.77 10.03
C ALA A 90 2.72 -8.22 10.49
N LEU A 91 2.87 -9.19 9.59
CA LEU A 91 2.73 -10.62 9.91
C LEU A 91 3.76 -11.06 10.95
N LYS A 92 5.03 -10.71 10.79
CA LYS A 92 6.08 -11.02 11.79
C LYS A 92 5.78 -10.42 13.16
N LYS A 93 5.20 -9.22 13.22
CA LYS A 93 4.78 -8.62 14.50
C LYS A 93 3.61 -9.39 15.12
N LYS A 94 2.64 -9.79 14.30
CA LYS A 94 1.47 -10.57 14.75
C LYS A 94 1.90 -11.94 15.24
N GLU A 95 2.70 -12.67 14.48
CA GLU A 95 3.31 -13.95 14.84
C GLU A 95 4.02 -13.85 16.20
N MET A 96 4.92 -12.87 16.36
CA MET A 96 5.61 -12.67 17.63
C MET A 96 4.66 -12.34 18.79
N SER A 97 3.61 -11.56 18.55
CA SER A 97 2.60 -11.25 19.56
C SER A 97 1.86 -12.51 19.99
N GLU A 98 1.45 -13.35 19.03
CA GLU A 98 0.76 -14.62 19.28
C GLU A 98 1.67 -15.59 20.04
N ILE A 99 2.94 -15.74 19.64
CA ILE A 99 3.93 -16.51 20.40
C ILE A 99 4.02 -16.00 21.85
N GLU A 100 4.13 -14.68 22.04
CA GLU A 100 4.18 -14.10 23.38
C GLU A 100 2.90 -14.37 24.17
N THR A 101 1.73 -14.50 23.56
CA THR A 101 0.49 -14.81 24.29
C THR A 101 0.55 -16.18 24.99
N THR A 102 1.26 -17.15 24.39
CA THR A 102 1.40 -18.52 24.93
C THR A 102 2.24 -18.61 26.22
N LEU A 103 3.00 -17.55 26.53
CA LEU A 103 3.87 -17.50 27.69
C LEU A 103 3.10 -17.21 28.99
N SER A 104 3.59 -17.77 30.09
CA SER A 104 3.09 -17.43 31.43
C SER A 104 3.45 -15.99 31.83
N ALA A 105 2.76 -15.43 32.83
CA ALA A 105 3.02 -14.07 33.31
C ALA A 105 4.48 -13.88 33.78
N ASN A 106 5.04 -14.89 34.48
CA ASN A 106 6.42 -14.88 34.95
C ASN A 106 7.42 -14.87 33.77
N GLN A 107 7.17 -15.68 32.74
CA GLN A 107 7.99 -15.73 31.53
C GLN A 107 7.93 -14.42 30.74
N LYS A 108 6.75 -13.80 30.60
CA LYS A 108 6.58 -12.47 29.98
C LYS A 108 7.37 -11.39 30.73
N SER A 109 7.34 -11.40 32.06
CA SER A 109 8.11 -10.48 32.91
C SER A 109 9.62 -10.66 32.71
N ALA A 110 10.11 -11.90 32.71
CA ALA A 110 11.51 -12.20 32.43
C ALA A 110 11.93 -11.72 31.03
N LEU A 111 11.11 -11.98 30.00
CA LEU A 111 11.36 -11.54 28.63
C LEU A 111 11.47 -10.01 28.52
N LYS A 112 10.60 -9.27 29.21
CA LYS A 112 10.64 -7.80 29.24
C LYS A 112 11.94 -7.28 29.87
N LYS A 113 12.40 -7.87 30.98
CA LYS A 113 13.67 -7.52 31.64
C LYS A 113 14.88 -7.77 30.74
N LEU A 114 14.90 -8.88 30.00
CA LEU A 114 15.97 -9.19 29.05
C LEU A 114 16.01 -8.17 27.90
N ARG A 115 14.85 -7.81 27.34
CA ARG A 115 14.73 -6.80 26.28
C ARG A 115 15.19 -5.42 26.72
N SER A 116 14.87 -4.98 27.94
CA SER A 116 15.30 -3.68 28.46
C SER A 116 16.81 -3.63 28.71
N LYS A 117 17.41 -4.67 29.30
CA LYS A 117 18.86 -4.77 29.52
C LYS A 117 19.66 -4.69 28.22
N LYS A 118 19.22 -5.41 27.17
CA LYS A 118 19.86 -5.36 25.83
C LYS A 118 19.80 -3.96 25.22
N ARG A 119 18.66 -3.26 25.33
CA ARG A 119 18.52 -1.88 24.83
C ARG A 119 19.39 -0.89 25.60
N GLY A 120 19.48 -1.03 26.92
CA GLY A 120 20.35 -0.21 27.77
C GLY A 120 21.83 -0.38 27.44
N SER A 121 22.29 -1.63 27.25
CA SER A 121 23.68 -1.93 26.86
C SER A 121 24.04 -1.32 25.50
N LYS A 122 23.17 -1.45 24.48
CA LYS A 122 23.42 -0.87 23.15
C LYS A 122 23.53 0.67 23.17
N ARG A 123 22.77 1.33 24.04
CA ARG A 123 22.85 2.81 24.21
C ARG A 123 24.17 3.24 24.85
N LYS A 124 24.67 2.49 25.85
CA LYS A 124 25.96 2.78 26.50
C LYS A 124 27.17 2.55 25.58
N ALA A 125 27.12 1.52 24.71
CA ALA A 125 28.17 1.25 23.74
C ALA A 125 28.20 2.27 22.59
N GLY A 126 27.03 2.78 22.17
CA GLY A 126 26.94 3.82 21.15
C GLY A 126 27.46 5.19 21.60
N SER A 127 27.34 5.52 22.90
CA SER A 127 27.82 6.79 23.44
C SER A 127 29.34 6.84 23.65
N THR A 128 30.00 5.70 23.92
CA THR A 128 31.47 5.63 24.06
C THR A 128 32.18 5.70 22.71
N LYS A 129 31.57 5.19 21.63
CA LYS A 129 32.17 5.19 20.29
C LYS A 129 32.08 6.53 19.55
N LYS A 130 31.24 7.47 20.02
CA LYS A 130 31.06 8.81 19.41
C LYS A 130 31.94 9.89 20.05
N LYS A 131 32.71 9.55 21.10
CA LYS A 131 33.55 10.50 21.87
C LYS A 131 35.06 10.27 21.66
N LYS A 132 35.44 9.52 20.63
CA LYS A 132 36.81 9.20 20.23
C LYS A 132 36.89 9.39 18.72
#